data_AF-A0A497NE39-F1
#
_entry.id   AF-A0A497NE39-F1
#
_cell.length_a   1.000
_cell.length_b   1.000
_cell.length_c   1.000
_cell.angle_alpha   90.00
_cell.angle_beta   90.00
_cell.angle_gamma   90.00
#
_symmetry.space_group_name_H-M   'P 1'
#
loop_
_entity.id
_entity.type
_entity.pdbx_description
1 polymer ?
#
loop_
_entity_poly.entity_id
_entity_poly.type
_entity_poly.pdbx_seq_one_letter_code
_entity_poly.pdbx_strand_id
1 'polypeptide(L)' 'MPILRPEEIRAMSSEERRKKLNELRAELMRLMAMVKAGGGVENPARIRELRKAIARILTIEREEELGIGPGSGGRGK' A
#
# COMPACT_ATOMS: atom_id res chain seq x y z
N MET A 1 -9.15 -1.84 -11.77
CA MET A 1 -7.73 -2.22 -11.95
C MET A 1 -7.03 -1.99 -10.62
N PRO A 2 -6.14 -2.88 -10.11
CA PRO A 2 -5.52 -2.65 -8.80
C PRO A 2 -4.65 -1.39 -8.83
N ILE A 3 -4.79 -0.54 -7.80
CA ILE A 3 -3.96 0.68 -7.63
C ILE A 3 -2.47 0.36 -7.63
N LEU A 4 -2.09 -0.77 -7.03
CA LEU A 4 -0.73 -1.30 -7.03
C LEU A 4 -0.78 -2.83 -7.13
N ARG A 5 0.00 -3.39 -8.05
CA ARG A 5 0.25 -4.83 -8.16
C ARG A 5 1.40 -5.23 -7.26
N PRO A 6 1.43 -6.49 -6.79
CA PRO A 6 2.53 -6.99 -5.97
C PRO A 6 3.90 -6.87 -6.65
N GLU A 7 4.00 -7.12 -7.96
CA GLU A 7 5.27 -7.00 -8.68
C GLU A 7 5.86 -5.58 -8.63
N GLU A 8 5.01 -4.56 -8.77
CA GLU A 8 5.39 -3.15 -8.75
C GLU A 8 5.89 -2.74 -7.36
N ILE A 9 5.23 -3.22 -6.30
CA ILE A 9 5.64 -2.95 -4.92
C ILE A 9 6.98 -3.64 -4.64
N ARG A 10 7.16 -4.90 -5.05
CA ARG A 10 8.43 -5.62 -4.84
C ARG A 10 9.61 -4.93 -5.54
N ALA A 11 9.39 -4.30 -6.68
CA ALA A 11 10.41 -3.54 -7.41
C ALA A 11 10.81 -2.21 -6.74
N MET A 12 9.95 -1.66 -5.87
CA MET A 12 10.27 -0.46 -5.09
C MET A 12 11.26 -0.79 -3.95
N SER A 13 12.14 0.15 -3.66
CA SER A 13 12.94 0.16 -2.42
C SER A 13 12.05 0.36 -1.18
N SER A 14 12.54 0.00 0.01
CA SER A 14 11.79 0.20 1.26
C SER A 14 11.44 1.69 1.50
N GLU A 15 12.33 2.62 1.13
CA GLU A 15 12.04 4.06 1.22
C GLU A 15 10.91 4.50 0.29
N GLU A 16 10.91 4.02 -0.96
CA GLU A 16 9.85 4.32 -1.93
C GLU A 16 8.51 3.75 -1.47
N ARG A 17 8.49 2.52 -0.94
CA ARG A 17 7.28 1.91 -0.36
C ARG A 17 6.77 2.69 0.83
N ARG A 18 7.67 3.16 1.72
CA ARG A 18 7.32 4.00 2.87
C ARG A 18 6.70 5.32 2.42
N LYS A 19 7.29 5.98 1.41
CA LYS A 19 6.75 7.20 0.81
C LYS A 19 5.37 6.94 0.22
N LYS A 20 5.21 5.88 -0.57
CA LYS A 20 3.94 5.50 -1.20
C LYS A 20 2.86 5.16 -0.18
N LEU A 21 3.22 4.45 0.89
CA LEU A 21 2.33 4.14 2.00
C LEU A 21 1.77 5.41 2.65
N ASN A 22 2.61 6.43 2.85
CA ASN A 22 2.18 7.71 3.42
C ASN A 22 1.22 8.46 2.49
N GLU A 23 1.50 8.49 1.19
CA GLU A 23 0.59 9.07 0.18
C GLU A 23 -0.79 8.41 0.21
N LEU A 24 -0.83 7.07 0.18
CA LEU A 24 -2.09 6.31 0.20
C LEU A 24 -2.86 6.51 1.50
N ARG A 25 -2.17 6.60 2.64
CA ARG A 25 -2.79 6.89 3.95
C ARG A 25 -3.38 8.30 3.98
N ALA A 26 -2.68 9.29 3.45
CA ALA A 26 -3.17 10.66 3.38
C ALA A 26 -4.43 10.76 2.51
N GLU A 27 -4.44 10.10 1.35
CA GLU A 27 -5.62 10.05 0.48
C GLU A 27 -6.81 9.36 1.17
N LEU A 28 -6.56 8.19 1.80
CA LEU A 28 -7.59 7.48 2.55
C LEU A 28 -8.15 8.33 3.69
N MET A 29 -7.31 9.06 4.42
CA MET A 29 -7.74 9.95 5.50
C MET A 29 -8.65 11.06 5.00
N ARG A 30 -8.31 11.69 3.87
CA ARG A 30 -9.15 12.74 3.25
C ARG A 30 -10.53 12.21 2.85
N LEU A 31 -10.58 11.06 2.19
CA LEU A 31 -11.86 10.43 1.80
C LEU A 31 -12.69 10.03 3.03
N MET A 32 -12.05 9.44 4.04
CA MET A 32 -12.74 9.08 5.29
C MET A 32 -13.26 10.31 6.04
N ALA A 33 -12.55 11.44 6.01
CA ALA A 33 -13.00 12.69 6.61
C ALA A 33 -14.26 13.23 5.92
N MET A 34 -14.31 13.20 4.59
CA MET A 34 -15.51 13.59 3.83
C MET A 34 -16.72 12.71 4.18
N VAL A 35 -16.55 11.39 4.20
CA VAL A 35 -17.63 10.45 4.61
C VAL A 35 -18.13 10.78 6.01
N LYS A 36 -17.20 11.00 6.97
CA LYS A 36 -17.55 11.30 8.36
C LYS A 36 -18.26 12.64 8.54
N ALA A 37 -17.93 13.63 7.71
CA ALA A 37 -18.60 14.92 7.70
C ALA A 37 -20.01 14.87 7.08
N GLY A 38 -20.49 13.69 6.67
CA GLY A 38 -21.77 13.53 5.97
C GLY A 38 -21.70 13.94 4.50
N GLY A 39 -20.50 14.19 3.98
CA GLY A 39 -20.26 14.48 2.57
C GLY A 39 -20.33 13.21 1.71
N GLY A 40 -20.76 13.39 0.47
CA GLY A 40 -20.71 12.32 -0.53
C GLY A 40 -19.27 11.99 -0.95
N VAL A 41 -19.02 10.72 -1.26
CA VAL A 41 -17.79 10.30 -1.95
C VAL A 41 -18.18 9.88 -3.36
N GLU A 42 -17.57 10.53 -4.37
CA GLU A 42 -17.86 10.26 -5.78
C GLU A 42 -17.60 8.80 -6.16
N ASN A 43 -16.58 8.18 -5.55
CA ASN A 43 -16.27 6.77 -5.78
C ASN A 43 -16.01 6.02 -4.46
N PRO A 44 -17.03 5.39 -3.86
CA PRO A 44 -16.88 4.59 -2.64
C PRO A 44 -15.91 3.40 -2.81
N ALA A 45 -15.78 2.86 -4.03
CA ALA A 45 -14.84 1.77 -4.30
C ALA A 45 -13.38 2.20 -4.10
N ARG A 46 -13.07 3.49 -4.29
CA ARG A 46 -11.72 4.06 -4.08
C ARG A 46 -11.21 3.81 -2.66
N ILE A 47 -12.07 3.93 -1.65
CA ILE A 47 -11.70 3.66 -0.25
C ILE A 47 -11.26 2.20 -0.08
N ARG A 48 -11.99 1.26 -0.68
CA ARG A 48 -11.67 -0.17 -0.64
C ARG A 48 -10.36 -0.46 -1.38
N GLU A 49 -10.14 0.18 -2.51
CA GLU A 49 -8.92 0.02 -3.30
C GLU A 49 -7.68 0.57 -2.56
N LEU A 50 -7.78 1.75 -1.94
CA LEU A 50 -6.71 2.33 -1.13
C LEU A 50 -6.34 1.44 0.06
N ARG A 51 -7.34 0.90 0.77
CA ARG A 51 -7.10 -0.05 1.87
C ARG A 51 -6.35 -1.30 1.39
N LYS A 52 -6.72 -1.84 0.23
CA LYS A 52 -6.03 -3.00 -0.36
C LYS A 52 -4.59 -2.67 -0.78
N ALA A 53 -4.36 -1.48 -1.36
CA ALA A 53 -3.01 -1.05 -1.74
C ALA A 53 -2.10 -0.90 -0.52
N ILE A 54 -2.60 -0.26 0.55
CA ILE A 54 -1.90 -0.14 1.83
C ILE A 54 -1.57 -1.52 2.41
N ALA A 55 -2.54 -2.44 2.43
CA ALA A 55 -2.33 -3.78 2.94
C ALA A 55 -1.23 -4.53 2.16
N ARG A 56 -1.22 -4.45 0.83
CA ARG A 56 -0.19 -5.09 0.00
C ARG A 56 1.22 -4.56 0.30
N ILE A 57 1.37 -3.25 0.45
CA ILE A 57 2.68 -2.65 0.82
C ILE A 57 3.14 -3.20 2.17
N LEU A 58 2.28 -3.16 3.19
CA LEU A 58 2.62 -3.65 4.52
C LEU A 58 2.94 -5.14 4.53
N THR A 59 2.23 -5.95 3.75
CA THR A 59 2.53 -7.37 3.61
C THR A 59 3.91 -7.59 3.01
N ILE A 60 4.27 -6.88 1.94
CA ILE A 60 5.57 -7.05 1.29
C ILE A 60 6.72 -6.56 2.19
N GLU A 61 6.56 -5.43 2.89
CA GLU A 61 7.53 -4.99 3.91
C GLU A 61 7.73 -6.08 4.97
N ARG A 62 6.63 -6.69 5.44
CA ARG A 62 6.70 -7.77 6.43
C ARG A 62 7.35 -9.04 5.88
N GLU A 63 7.09 -9.39 4.62
CA GLU A 63 7.74 -10.53 3.96
C GLU A 63 9.26 -10.32 3.85
N GLU A 64 9.71 -9.09 3.62
CA GLU A 64 11.14 -8.74 3.59
C GLU A 64 11.77 -8.78 4.98
N GLU A 65 11.09 -8.23 6.00
CA GLU A 65 11.53 -8.34 7.40
C GLU A 65 11.71 -9.80 7.85
N LEU A 66 10.80 -10.68 7.43
CA LEU A 66 10.81 -12.10 7.78
C LEU A 66 11.69 -12.95 6.85
N GLY A 67 12.23 -12.39 5.76
CA GLY A 67 13.00 -13.14 4.78
C GLY A 67 12.22 -14.25 4.06
N ILE A 68 10.90 -14.11 3.89
CA ILE A 68 10.03 -15.11 3.25
C ILE A 68 9.56 -14.71 1.84
N GLY A 69 9.96 -13.53 1.36
CA GLY A 69 9.61 -13.06 0.01
C GLY A 69 10.41 -13.78 -1.09
N PRO A 70 9.92 -13.81 -2.34
CA PRO A 70 10.58 -14.42 -3.50
C PRO A 70 11.97 -13.83 -3.87
N GLY A 71 12.47 -12.84 -3.13
CA GLY A 71 13.83 -12.27 -3.24
C GLY A 71 14.74 -12.54 -2.05
N SER A 72 14.33 -13.34 -1.07
CA SER A 72 15.15 -13.65 0.14
C SER A 72 16.17 -14.78 -0.06
N GLY A 73 16.21 -15.40 -1.24
CA GLY A 73 17.28 -16.31 -1.64
C GLY A 73 18.51 -15.54 -2.13
N GLY A 74 19.45 -15.22 -1.22
CA GLY A 74 20.83 -14.90 -1.60
C GLY A 74 21.25 -13.42 -1.53
N ARG A 75 21.44 -12.90 -0.32
CA ARG A 75 22.56 -11.98 -0.05
C ARG A 75 23.44 -12.60 1.04
N GLY A 76 23.96 -13.77 0.73
CA GLY A 76 25.11 -14.37 1.39
C GLY A 76 26.30 -14.27 0.45
N LYS A 77 27.10 -13.22 0.60
CA LYS A 77 28.54 -13.19 0.33
C LYS A 77 29.16 -12.21 1.30
#